data_AF-A0A956DTY2-F1
#
_entry.id   AF-A0A956DTY2-F1
#
_cell.length_a   1.000
_cell.length_b   1.000
_cell.length_c   1.000
_cell.angle_alpha   90.00
_cell.angle_beta   90.00
_cell.angle_gamma   90.00
#
_symmetry.space_group_name_H-M   'P 1'
#
loop_
_entity.id
_entity.type
_entity.pdbx_description
1 polymer ?
#
loop_
_entity_poly.entity_id
_entity_poly.type
_entity_poly.pdbx_seq_one_letter_code
_entity_poly.pdbx_strand_id
1 'polypeptide(L)'
;MKRRSIQALVFLATASACSLVGCKDDPPPPPPADGSAAPAGSGVTKPIRPSTTPDPTKVARISPETMKRYRVETCYFGAMGIRVARDAYLASMKDVTPSEGHLPEFGDYPDPNPKAMEARPEKTDETDKPAKGPKADMKGDRKPMRGARQLPFIRHVRACSIAKSLKVPAYEGFDAELAEFDGYVSEVQKLLLDATRYYGREQYKKDDFARGKVIDERLKTLLPELDAKLDKFGKAVEAWYPTSKRGDEKLDDAAKASVDAVAEARKIAVALLADPPDAEAAKAGVEALEQKRADIEKAREADAAAPHPRVMLPRIEAFVAAAKSGMDKGGALDAASAGALADAMANLIEADQRGLAQLIRRSSGGGGRGMMGGHGRPRLRGDDDKLRAIRRPGGEPTPPAPPAPPDAPEPQ
;
A
#
# COMPACT_ATOMS: atom_id res chain seq x y z
N MET A 1 44.70 -9.43 14.43
CA MET A 1 43.78 -8.47 15.07
C MET A 1 42.71 -9.24 15.83
N LYS A 2 42.55 -8.99 17.12
CA LYS A 2 41.71 -9.74 18.08
C LYS A 2 40.22 -9.48 17.83
N ARG A 3 39.45 -10.54 17.52
CA ARG A 3 37.98 -10.53 17.52
C ARG A 3 37.49 -10.33 18.96
N ARG A 4 36.81 -9.21 19.24
CA ARG A 4 36.14 -9.00 20.52
C ARG A 4 34.71 -9.54 20.41
N SER A 5 34.45 -10.53 21.26
CA SER A 5 33.14 -11.13 21.55
C SER A 5 32.20 -10.06 22.10
N ILE A 6 31.00 -9.93 21.52
CA ILE A 6 29.92 -9.09 22.04
C ILE A 6 29.05 -9.99 22.93
N GLN A 7 29.11 -9.70 24.22
CA GLN A 7 28.28 -10.33 25.25
C GLN A 7 26.83 -9.86 25.15
N ALA A 8 25.92 -10.80 25.41
CA ALA A 8 24.49 -10.59 25.56
C ALA A 8 24.18 -9.55 26.65
N LEU A 9 23.40 -8.53 26.27
CA LEU A 9 22.91 -7.51 27.19
C LEU A 9 21.47 -7.89 27.60
N VAL A 10 21.37 -8.40 28.82
CA VAL A 10 20.11 -8.67 29.53
C VAL A 10 19.56 -7.32 30.00
N PHE A 11 18.43 -6.89 29.44
CA PHE A 11 17.70 -5.73 29.94
C PHE A 11 16.81 -6.13 31.12
N LEU A 12 17.17 -5.64 32.30
CA LEU A 12 16.35 -5.66 33.50
C LEU A 12 15.20 -4.66 33.34
N ALA A 13 13.96 -5.14 33.38
CA ALA A 13 12.77 -4.31 33.39
C ALA A 13 12.55 -3.70 34.79
N THR A 14 12.75 -2.39 34.94
CA THR A 14 12.33 -1.65 36.13
C THR A 14 10.90 -1.18 35.97
N ALA A 15 10.02 -1.73 36.79
CA ALA A 15 8.64 -1.27 36.98
C ALA A 15 8.65 0.17 37.52
N SER A 16 7.93 1.08 36.86
CA SER A 16 7.61 2.40 37.39
C SER A 16 6.10 2.49 37.59
N ALA A 17 5.68 2.48 38.85
CA ALA A 17 4.33 2.73 39.29
C ALA A 17 4.29 4.12 39.93
N CYS A 18 3.43 5.00 39.41
CA CYS A 18 2.88 6.14 40.15
C CYS A 18 1.46 6.40 39.63
N SER A 19 0.49 6.21 40.52
CA SER A 19 -0.89 6.69 40.41
C SER A 19 -0.94 8.18 40.76
N LEU A 20 -1.93 8.92 40.22
CA LEU A 20 -3.00 9.61 40.98
C LEU A 20 -3.76 10.67 40.14
N VAL A 21 -5.11 10.60 40.24
CA VAL A 21 -6.12 11.71 40.27
C VAL A 21 -6.31 12.49 38.96
N GLY A 22 -7.49 12.71 38.38
CA GLY A 22 -8.88 12.59 38.82
C GLY A 22 -9.65 13.82 38.30
N CYS A 23 -10.44 13.68 37.23
CA CYS A 23 -11.48 14.64 36.83
C CYS A 23 -12.72 13.85 36.40
N LYS A 24 -13.82 14.02 37.13
CA LYS A 24 -15.17 13.68 36.72
C LYS A 24 -15.71 14.90 35.98
N ASP A 25 -16.10 14.73 34.72
CA ASP A 25 -16.99 15.67 34.03
C ASP A 25 -18.18 14.89 33.48
N ASP A 26 -19.33 15.56 33.58
CA ASP A 26 -20.70 15.09 33.46
C ASP A 26 -21.06 14.28 32.20
N PRO A 27 -22.01 13.33 32.29
CA PRO A 27 -22.58 12.69 31.12
C PRO A 27 -23.47 13.68 30.33
N PRO A 28 -23.40 13.71 28.99
CA PRO A 28 -24.28 14.54 28.17
C PRO A 28 -25.73 14.05 28.23
N PRO A 29 -26.72 14.96 28.11
CA PRO A 29 -28.13 14.61 28.13
C PRO A 29 -28.54 13.73 26.94
N PRO A 30 -29.54 12.85 27.09
CA PRO A 30 -30.04 12.00 26.01
C PRO A 30 -30.72 12.84 24.91
N PRO A 31 -30.66 12.40 23.64
CA PRO A 31 -31.33 13.08 22.54
C PRO A 31 -32.86 12.99 22.67
N PRO A 32 -33.61 14.01 22.21
CA PRO A 32 -35.07 13.96 22.17
C PRO A 32 -35.55 12.86 21.20
N ALA A 33 -36.60 12.16 21.62
CA ALA A 33 -37.27 11.16 20.81
C ALA A 33 -38.15 11.85 19.76
N ASP A 34 -37.66 11.96 18.53
CA ASP A 34 -38.49 12.34 17.39
C ASP A 34 -39.34 11.13 16.95
N GLY A 35 -40.53 11.06 17.53
CA GLY A 35 -41.62 10.26 17.00
C GLY A 35 -42.22 10.94 15.78
N SER A 36 -41.99 10.38 14.60
CA SER A 36 -42.77 10.71 13.40
C SER A 36 -43.43 9.44 12.87
N ALA A 37 -44.70 9.28 13.24
CA ALA A 37 -45.56 8.23 12.73
C ALA A 37 -46.00 8.59 11.30
N ALA A 38 -45.47 7.87 10.31
CA ALA A 38 -45.99 7.91 8.95
C ALA A 38 -47.24 7.01 8.83
N PRO A 39 -48.26 7.41 8.04
CA PRO A 39 -49.51 6.69 7.92
C PRO A 39 -49.34 5.35 7.19
N ALA A 40 -50.09 4.35 7.67
CA ALA A 40 -50.19 3.01 7.11
C ALA A 40 -50.79 3.05 5.70
N GLY A 41 -49.92 2.95 4.68
CA GLY A 41 -50.31 2.68 3.30
C GLY A 41 -50.52 1.19 3.09
N SER A 42 -51.78 0.78 2.99
CA SER A 42 -52.20 -0.53 2.48
C SER A 42 -51.82 -0.66 0.99
N GLY A 43 -50.95 -1.60 0.62
CA GLY A 43 -50.69 -1.84 -0.79
C GLY A 43 -49.60 -2.87 -1.11
N VAL A 44 -50.06 -4.05 -1.55
CA VAL A 44 -49.34 -5.00 -2.43
C VAL A 44 -48.08 -5.63 -1.82
N THR A 45 -48.26 -6.77 -1.16
CA THR A 45 -47.21 -7.74 -0.86
C THR A 45 -46.61 -8.30 -2.15
N LYS A 46 -45.55 -7.65 -2.67
CA LYS A 46 -44.61 -8.32 -3.56
C LYS A 46 -43.98 -9.49 -2.80
N PRO A 47 -43.79 -10.68 -3.41
CA PRO A 47 -43.07 -11.76 -2.76
C PRO A 47 -41.70 -11.21 -2.38
N ILE A 48 -41.42 -11.20 -1.07
CA ILE A 48 -40.13 -10.82 -0.51
C ILE A 48 -39.14 -11.79 -1.13
N ARG A 49 -38.38 -11.32 -2.13
CA ARG A 49 -37.23 -12.08 -2.62
C ARG A 49 -36.37 -12.30 -1.39
N PRO A 50 -35.99 -13.55 -1.05
CA PRO A 50 -35.07 -13.79 0.04
C PRO A 50 -33.88 -12.88 -0.20
N SER A 51 -33.60 -12.01 0.77
CA SER A 51 -32.47 -11.09 0.75
C SER A 51 -31.22 -11.92 0.42
N THR A 52 -30.75 -11.83 -0.82
CA THR A 52 -29.51 -12.44 -1.27
C THR A 52 -28.29 -11.68 -0.74
N THR A 53 -28.50 -10.55 -0.03
CA THR A 53 -27.48 -9.88 0.74
C THR A 53 -27.03 -10.81 1.88
N PRO A 54 -25.80 -11.34 1.82
CA PRO A 54 -25.26 -12.18 2.88
C PRO A 54 -25.30 -11.41 4.19
N ASP A 55 -25.76 -12.06 5.25
CA ASP A 55 -25.72 -11.49 6.58
C ASP A 55 -24.27 -11.09 6.92
N PRO A 56 -23.98 -9.79 7.10
CA PRO A 56 -22.62 -9.31 7.32
C PRO A 56 -22.03 -9.80 8.64
N THR A 57 -22.86 -10.35 9.54
CA THR A 57 -22.43 -10.99 10.80
C THR A 57 -21.93 -12.42 10.61
N LYS A 58 -22.26 -13.07 9.48
CA LYS A 58 -21.92 -14.48 9.20
C LYS A 58 -20.69 -14.66 8.31
N VAL A 59 -20.18 -13.57 7.72
CA VAL A 59 -18.93 -13.63 6.94
C VAL A 59 -17.77 -13.59 7.91
N ALA A 60 -17.03 -14.69 8.03
CA ALA A 60 -15.79 -14.73 8.79
C ALA A 60 -14.89 -13.56 8.34
N ARG A 61 -14.34 -12.82 9.31
CA ARG A 61 -13.52 -11.63 9.07
C ARG A 61 -12.09 -11.92 9.50
N ILE A 62 -11.14 -11.24 8.85
CA ILE A 62 -9.77 -11.18 9.35
C ILE A 62 -9.81 -10.45 10.69
N SER A 63 -9.15 -11.00 11.69
CA SER A 63 -9.13 -10.40 13.03
C SER A 63 -8.52 -8.98 12.98
N PRO A 64 -8.93 -8.09 13.90
CA PRO A 64 -8.33 -6.75 14.00
C PRO A 64 -6.80 -6.81 14.20
N GLU A 65 -6.32 -7.78 14.97
CA GLU A 65 -4.91 -8.03 15.25
C GLU A 65 -4.13 -8.33 13.96
N THR A 66 -4.57 -9.34 13.19
CA THR A 66 -3.93 -9.71 11.92
C THR A 66 -3.98 -8.56 10.92
N MET A 67 -5.08 -7.82 10.87
CA MET A 67 -5.18 -6.63 10.01
C MET A 67 -4.19 -5.53 10.44
N LYS A 68 -4.05 -5.26 11.75
CA LYS A 68 -3.11 -4.26 12.25
C LYS A 68 -1.67 -4.65 11.92
N ARG A 69 -1.27 -5.89 12.18
CA ARG A 69 0.03 -6.46 11.79
C ARG A 69 0.31 -6.30 10.29
N TYR A 70 -0.61 -6.75 9.46
CA TYR A 70 -0.51 -6.59 8.01
C TYR A 70 -0.24 -5.13 7.61
N ARG A 71 -1.02 -4.17 8.15
CA ARG A 71 -0.89 -2.76 7.79
C ARG A 71 0.39 -2.12 8.31
N VAL A 72 0.79 -2.42 9.54
CA VAL A 72 2.03 -1.93 10.14
C VAL A 72 3.24 -2.44 9.37
N GLU A 73 3.32 -3.74 9.05
CA GLU A 73 4.46 -4.29 8.32
C GLU A 73 4.52 -3.75 6.89
N THR A 74 3.37 -3.64 6.20
CA THR A 74 3.32 -3.02 4.87
C THR A 74 3.77 -1.56 4.92
N CYS A 75 3.36 -0.80 5.95
CA CYS A 75 3.83 0.57 6.19
C CYS A 75 5.35 0.62 6.39
N TYR A 76 5.88 -0.22 7.28
CA TYR A 76 7.30 -0.26 7.63
C TYR A 76 8.20 -0.56 6.43
N PHE A 77 7.97 -1.69 5.74
CA PHE A 77 8.76 -2.05 4.56
C PHE A 77 8.49 -1.11 3.37
N GLY A 78 7.27 -0.56 3.26
CA GLY A 78 6.97 0.49 2.29
C GLY A 78 7.78 1.77 2.53
N ALA A 79 7.94 2.18 3.78
CA ALA A 79 8.71 3.35 4.16
C ALA A 79 10.22 3.18 3.91
N MET A 80 10.74 1.96 4.06
CA MET A 80 12.14 1.65 3.69
C MET A 80 12.41 1.95 2.20
N GLY A 81 11.41 1.76 1.32
CA GLY A 81 11.51 2.12 -0.09
C GLY A 81 11.69 3.63 -0.36
N ILE A 82 11.28 4.49 0.58
CA ILE A 82 11.46 5.95 0.47
C ILE A 82 12.94 6.32 0.54
N ARG A 83 13.78 5.57 1.28
CA ARG A 83 15.24 5.80 1.33
C ARG A 83 15.86 5.80 -0.08
N VAL A 84 15.40 4.92 -0.96
CA VAL A 84 15.89 4.86 -2.34
C VAL A 84 15.56 6.12 -3.12
N ALA A 85 14.32 6.61 -3.00
CA ALA A 85 13.92 7.84 -3.67
C ALA A 85 14.63 9.05 -3.10
N ARG A 86 14.85 9.07 -1.79
CA ARG A 86 15.67 10.09 -1.13
C ARG A 86 17.09 10.09 -1.70
N ASP A 87 17.76 8.95 -1.68
CA ASP A 87 19.17 8.87 -2.04
C ASP A 87 19.37 9.25 -3.50
N ALA A 88 18.48 8.78 -4.39
CA ALA A 88 18.46 9.19 -5.79
C ALA A 88 18.21 10.70 -5.94
N TYR A 89 17.27 11.26 -5.18
CA TYR A 89 16.95 12.68 -5.22
C TYR A 89 18.14 13.53 -4.77
N LEU A 90 18.71 13.25 -3.60
CA LEU A 90 19.84 13.97 -3.04
C LEU A 90 21.08 13.84 -3.95
N ALA A 91 21.31 12.65 -4.51
CA ALA A 91 22.38 12.41 -5.47
C ALA A 91 22.18 13.16 -6.79
N SER A 92 20.93 13.29 -7.26
CA SER A 92 20.63 14.06 -8.46
C SER A 92 20.83 15.55 -8.23
N MET A 93 20.31 16.09 -7.11
CA MET A 93 20.23 17.54 -6.91
C MET A 93 21.54 18.17 -6.43
N LYS A 94 22.36 17.51 -5.60
CA LYS A 94 23.66 18.02 -5.08
C LYS A 94 23.65 19.52 -4.72
N ASP A 95 22.64 19.95 -3.96
CA ASP A 95 22.38 21.35 -3.58
C ASP A 95 22.01 22.33 -4.70
N VAL A 96 22.01 21.91 -5.96
CA VAL A 96 21.50 22.67 -7.10
C VAL A 96 19.98 22.80 -6.98
N THR A 97 19.42 23.91 -7.47
CA THR A 97 17.98 24.10 -7.59
C THR A 97 17.47 23.55 -8.94
N PRO A 98 16.24 23.00 -9.00
CA PRO A 98 15.70 22.47 -10.25
C PRO A 98 15.70 23.51 -11.38
N SER A 99 16.18 23.11 -12.56
CA SER A 99 16.27 23.96 -13.76
C SER A 99 16.21 23.11 -15.03
N GLU A 100 16.19 23.74 -16.21
CA GLU A 100 16.10 23.03 -17.49
C GLU A 100 17.26 22.05 -17.72
N GLY A 101 18.47 22.38 -17.25
CA GLY A 101 19.63 21.50 -17.32
C GLY A 101 19.75 20.51 -16.16
N HIS A 102 18.84 20.56 -15.18
CA HIS A 102 18.98 19.82 -13.93
C HIS A 102 17.61 19.46 -13.34
N LEU A 103 17.07 18.32 -13.76
CA LEU A 103 15.81 17.76 -13.26
C LEU A 103 16.09 16.75 -12.15
N PRO A 104 15.26 16.72 -11.09
CA PRO A 104 15.41 15.72 -10.04
C PRO A 104 15.10 14.32 -10.55
N GLU A 105 15.89 13.36 -10.08
CA GLU A 105 15.66 11.93 -10.29
C GLU A 105 15.20 11.29 -8.98
N PHE A 106 14.25 10.35 -9.07
CA PHE A 106 13.69 9.68 -7.89
C PHE A 106 14.07 8.21 -7.82
N GLY A 107 15.05 7.77 -8.62
CA GLY A 107 15.52 6.40 -8.69
C GLY A 107 14.94 5.61 -9.87
N ASP A 108 15.69 4.59 -10.29
CA ASP A 108 15.26 3.64 -11.31
C ASP A 108 14.60 2.43 -10.66
N TYR A 109 13.27 2.39 -10.73
CA TYR A 109 12.51 1.24 -10.28
C TYR A 109 12.29 0.28 -11.45
N PRO A 110 12.55 -1.03 -11.27
CA PRO A 110 12.16 -2.01 -12.26
C PRO A 110 10.64 -1.93 -12.46
N ASP A 111 10.21 -1.90 -13.73
CA ASP A 111 8.79 -1.91 -14.03
C ASP A 111 8.20 -3.22 -13.50
N PRO A 112 7.18 -3.20 -12.61
CA PRO A 112 6.59 -4.41 -12.07
C PRO A 112 5.90 -5.28 -13.13
N ASN A 113 5.69 -4.76 -14.35
CA ASN A 113 5.14 -5.52 -15.46
C ASN A 113 5.88 -5.22 -16.79
N PRO A 114 7.10 -5.78 -16.99
CA PRO A 114 7.85 -5.55 -18.23
C PRO A 114 7.07 -6.00 -19.47
N LYS A 115 6.23 -7.04 -19.33
CA LYS A 115 5.38 -7.56 -20.42
C LYS A 115 4.24 -6.62 -20.82
N ALA A 116 3.78 -5.72 -19.93
CA ALA A 116 2.76 -4.74 -20.29
C ALA A 116 3.31 -3.65 -21.23
N MET A 117 4.62 -3.40 -21.23
CA MET A 117 5.25 -2.50 -22.21
C MET A 117 5.44 -3.18 -23.57
N GLU A 118 5.81 -4.47 -23.59
CA GLU A 118 5.96 -5.24 -24.84
C GLU A 118 4.62 -5.49 -25.54
N ALA A 119 3.52 -5.61 -24.79
CA ALA A 119 2.19 -5.87 -25.34
C ALA A 119 1.46 -4.63 -25.88
N ARG A 120 2.11 -3.46 -25.95
CA ARG A 120 1.54 -2.30 -26.64
C ARG A 120 2.02 -2.33 -28.09
N PRO A 121 1.22 -2.86 -29.04
CA PRO A 121 1.62 -2.86 -30.44
C PRO A 121 1.91 -1.43 -30.86
N GLU A 122 3.12 -1.20 -31.36
CA GLU A 122 3.45 -0.05 -32.18
C GLU A 122 2.42 -0.04 -33.32
N LYS A 123 1.40 0.81 -33.22
CA LYS A 123 0.50 1.05 -34.35
C LYS A 123 1.31 1.81 -35.38
N THR A 124 1.90 1.07 -36.32
CA THR A 124 2.23 1.59 -37.64
C THR A 124 0.91 1.97 -38.31
N ASP A 125 0.59 3.26 -38.29
CA ASP A 125 -0.53 3.83 -39.05
C ASP A 125 -0.19 3.75 -40.55
N GLU A 126 -0.71 2.73 -41.21
CA GLU A 126 -0.78 2.66 -42.67
C GLU A 126 -2.23 2.29 -43.04
N THR A 127 -3.14 3.27 -42.99
CA THR A 127 -4.39 3.18 -43.76
C THR A 127 -4.93 4.57 -44.08
N ASP A 128 -4.60 5.03 -45.28
CA ASP A 128 -5.24 6.14 -45.97
C ASP A 128 -6.73 5.87 -46.19
N LYS A 129 -7.59 6.74 -45.66
CA LYS A 129 -8.90 7.07 -46.25
C LYS A 129 -9.31 8.49 -45.83
N PRO A 130 -9.55 9.42 -46.78
CA PRO A 130 -9.86 10.81 -46.46
C PRO A 130 -11.35 10.99 -46.15
N ALA A 131 -11.66 11.44 -44.93
CA ALA A 131 -12.95 12.05 -44.61
C ALA A 131 -12.74 13.55 -44.40
N LYS A 132 -13.32 14.36 -45.30
CA LYS A 132 -13.28 15.82 -45.26
C LYS A 132 -14.05 16.37 -44.06
N GLY A 133 -13.33 17.01 -43.15
CA GLY A 133 -13.86 17.95 -42.16
C GLY A 133 -12.72 18.85 -41.68
N PRO A 134 -12.94 20.17 -41.49
CA PRO A 134 -11.87 21.09 -41.13
C PRO A 134 -11.47 20.84 -39.67
N LYS A 135 -10.38 20.11 -39.47
CA LYS A 135 -9.73 19.94 -38.17
C LYS A 135 -8.42 20.72 -38.20
N ALA A 136 -8.28 21.65 -37.27
CA ALA A 136 -7.06 22.37 -37.01
C ALA A 136 -5.89 21.40 -36.82
N ASP A 137 -4.85 21.60 -37.63
CA ASP A 137 -3.63 20.81 -37.67
C ASP A 137 -2.83 20.96 -36.37
N MET A 138 -3.05 20.04 -35.43
CA MET A 138 -2.07 19.70 -34.39
C MET A 138 -1.54 18.28 -34.65
N LYS A 139 -0.86 18.11 -35.80
CA LYS A 139 0.05 16.98 -36.04
C LYS A 139 1.39 17.26 -35.37
N GLY A 140 1.38 17.23 -34.04
CA GLY A 140 2.62 17.10 -33.26
C GLY A 140 2.78 15.63 -32.90
N ASP A 141 3.93 15.04 -33.25
CA ASP A 141 4.36 13.72 -32.81
C ASP A 141 4.24 13.61 -31.29
N ARG A 142 3.11 13.09 -30.82
CA ARG A 142 2.93 12.75 -29.42
C ARG A 142 3.74 11.48 -29.18
N LYS A 143 5.06 11.66 -29.01
CA LYS A 143 5.90 10.66 -28.34
C LYS A 143 5.09 10.18 -27.13
N PRO A 144 4.87 8.87 -26.97
CA PRO A 144 4.15 8.38 -25.81
C PRO A 144 4.84 8.99 -24.61
N MET A 145 4.12 9.87 -23.89
CA MET A 145 4.66 10.46 -22.66
C MET A 145 5.19 9.26 -21.88
N ARG A 146 6.50 9.25 -21.58
CA ARG A 146 7.05 8.35 -20.59
C ARG A 146 6.32 8.69 -19.31
N GLY A 147 5.17 8.04 -19.12
CA GLY A 147 4.24 8.36 -18.06
C GLY A 147 5.04 8.33 -16.78
N ALA A 148 4.94 9.40 -16.00
CA ALA A 148 5.67 9.54 -14.75
C ALA A 148 5.61 8.21 -13.99
N ARG A 149 6.75 7.51 -13.92
CA ARG A 149 6.82 6.17 -13.32
C ARG A 149 6.37 6.32 -11.89
N GLN A 150 5.29 5.63 -11.51
CA GLN A 150 4.85 5.68 -10.13
C GLN A 150 5.88 4.96 -9.27
N LEU A 151 6.33 5.63 -8.23
CA LEU A 151 7.21 5.06 -7.22
C LEU A 151 6.48 3.88 -6.55
N PRO A 152 6.97 2.62 -6.71
CA PRO A 152 6.19 1.43 -6.36
C PRO A 152 5.87 1.34 -4.86
N PHE A 153 6.75 1.86 -4.01
CA PHE A 153 6.59 1.83 -2.56
C PHE A 153 5.53 2.81 -2.03
N ILE A 154 5.13 3.83 -2.82
CA ILE A 154 4.16 4.84 -2.39
C ILE A 154 2.78 4.22 -2.09
N ARG A 155 2.43 3.11 -2.74
CA ARG A 155 1.19 2.39 -2.42
C ARG A 155 1.22 1.79 -1.00
N HIS A 156 2.39 1.38 -0.54
CA HIS A 156 2.59 0.72 0.75
C HIS A 156 2.64 1.71 1.90
N VAL A 157 3.18 2.91 1.68
CA VAL A 157 3.19 4.00 2.69
C VAL A 157 1.77 4.42 3.09
N ARG A 158 0.78 4.31 2.19
CA ARG A 158 -0.64 4.54 2.56
C ARG A 158 -1.14 3.60 3.65
N ALA A 159 -0.49 2.45 3.84
CA ALA A 159 -0.83 1.53 4.91
C ALA A 159 -0.55 2.13 6.31
N CYS A 160 0.33 3.13 6.44
CA CYS A 160 0.58 3.81 7.72
C CYS A 160 -0.69 4.51 8.24
N SER A 161 -1.34 5.29 7.37
CA SER A 161 -2.59 5.99 7.71
C SER A 161 -3.72 5.01 8.04
N ILE A 162 -3.80 3.90 7.30
CA ILE A 162 -4.76 2.83 7.59
C ILE A 162 -4.44 2.16 8.93
N ALA A 163 -3.18 1.81 9.19
CA ALA A 163 -2.74 1.23 10.45
C ALA A 163 -3.09 2.13 11.64
N LYS A 164 -2.82 3.44 11.51
CA LYS A 164 -3.16 4.46 12.51
C LYS A 164 -4.66 4.51 12.80
N SER A 165 -5.50 4.34 11.78
CA SER A 165 -6.96 4.30 11.95
C SER A 165 -7.49 3.03 12.64
N LEU A 166 -6.68 1.97 12.75
CA LEU A 166 -7.05 0.73 13.44
C LEU A 166 -6.84 0.89 14.94
N LYS A 167 -7.90 1.35 15.62
CA LYS A 167 -7.92 1.56 17.07
C LYS A 167 -7.84 0.26 17.90
N VAL A 168 -8.11 -0.89 17.28
CA VAL A 168 -8.14 -2.20 17.95
C VAL A 168 -7.22 -3.17 17.20
N PRO A 169 -6.31 -3.89 17.89
CA PRO A 169 -5.98 -3.74 19.31
C PRO A 169 -5.23 -2.43 19.58
N ALA A 170 -5.43 -1.84 20.76
CA ALA A 170 -4.71 -0.63 21.17
C ALA A 170 -3.34 -1.01 21.73
N TYR A 171 -2.31 -0.29 21.29
CA TYR A 171 -0.93 -0.45 21.76
C TYR A 171 -0.37 0.94 22.05
N GLU A 172 -0.71 1.53 23.20
CA GLU A 172 -0.56 2.98 23.48
C GLU A 172 0.81 3.57 23.08
N GLY A 173 1.92 2.93 23.46
CA GLY A 173 3.26 3.40 23.09
C GLY A 173 3.59 3.25 21.60
N PHE A 174 3.21 2.11 20.99
CA PHE A 174 3.43 1.87 19.56
C PHE A 174 2.53 2.75 18.68
N ASP A 175 1.29 2.96 19.08
CA ASP A 175 0.30 3.74 18.33
C ASP A 175 0.65 5.23 18.31
N ALA A 176 1.25 5.75 19.38
CA ALA A 176 1.80 7.10 19.40
C ALA A 176 2.95 7.28 18.39
N GLU A 177 3.90 6.33 18.37
CA GLU A 177 5.02 6.34 17.42
C GLU A 177 4.54 6.19 15.96
N LEU A 178 3.57 5.31 15.72
CA LEU A 178 2.94 5.16 14.41
C LEU A 178 2.22 6.44 13.97
N ALA A 179 1.53 7.14 14.89
CA ALA A 179 0.85 8.38 14.57
C ALA A 179 1.82 9.53 14.23
N GLU A 180 2.91 9.66 14.97
CA GLU A 180 3.98 10.61 14.68
C GLU A 180 4.62 10.31 13.30
N PHE A 181 4.99 9.05 13.08
CA PHE A 181 5.60 8.62 11.83
C PHE A 181 4.66 8.80 10.62
N ASP A 182 3.38 8.44 10.75
CA ASP A 182 2.38 8.63 9.70
C ASP A 182 2.23 10.09 9.28
N GLY A 183 2.24 11.03 10.25
CA GLY A 183 2.17 12.46 9.98
C GLY A 183 3.32 12.93 9.10
N TYR A 184 4.54 12.56 9.46
CA TYR A 184 5.76 12.86 8.72
C TYR A 184 5.78 12.18 7.34
N VAL A 185 5.58 10.86 7.29
CA VAL A 185 5.75 10.09 6.04
C VAL A 185 4.66 10.41 5.01
N SER A 186 3.46 10.76 5.46
CA SER A 186 2.37 11.22 4.60
C SER A 186 2.71 12.52 3.86
N GLU A 187 3.46 13.42 4.50
CA GLU A 187 3.91 14.66 3.87
C GLU A 187 4.99 14.39 2.82
N VAL A 188 6.01 13.59 3.17
CA VAL A 188 7.05 13.15 2.25
C VAL A 188 6.44 12.46 1.02
N GLN A 189 5.49 11.54 1.24
CA GLN A 189 4.79 10.83 0.18
C GLN A 189 4.07 11.77 -0.78
N LYS A 190 3.36 12.78 -0.26
CA LYS A 190 2.65 13.78 -1.08
C LYS A 190 3.63 14.58 -1.92
N LEU A 191 4.74 15.05 -1.35
CA LEU A 191 5.75 15.81 -2.05
C LEU A 191 6.43 14.99 -3.15
N LEU A 192 6.79 13.74 -2.90
CA LEU A 192 7.37 12.85 -3.91
C LEU A 192 6.40 12.57 -5.06
N LEU A 193 5.10 12.37 -4.77
CA LEU A 193 4.07 12.22 -5.80
C LEU A 193 3.90 13.50 -6.63
N ASP A 194 3.87 14.65 -5.96
CA ASP A 194 3.73 15.95 -6.61
C ASP A 194 4.94 16.24 -7.50
N ALA A 195 6.15 15.98 -7.01
CA ALA A 195 7.38 16.11 -7.79
C ALA A 195 7.36 15.20 -9.02
N THR A 196 7.10 13.91 -8.83
CA THR A 196 7.03 12.91 -9.91
C THR A 196 6.03 13.32 -10.99
N ARG A 197 4.86 13.84 -10.59
CA ARG A 197 3.83 14.32 -11.53
C ARG A 197 4.19 15.64 -12.20
N TYR A 198 4.77 16.58 -11.45
CA TYR A 198 5.15 17.90 -11.95
C TYR A 198 6.25 17.78 -13.01
N TYR A 199 7.34 17.08 -12.69
CA TYR A 199 8.46 16.87 -13.61
C TYR A 199 8.11 15.88 -14.73
N GLY A 200 7.44 14.77 -14.41
CA GLY A 200 7.07 13.77 -15.41
C GLY A 200 5.98 14.22 -16.42
N ARG A 201 5.23 15.29 -16.11
CA ARG A 201 4.30 15.94 -17.05
C ARG A 201 4.86 17.24 -17.64
N GLU A 202 6.13 17.52 -17.41
CA GLU A 202 6.81 18.74 -17.86
C GLU A 202 6.07 20.03 -17.49
N GLN A 203 5.38 20.05 -16.33
CA GLN A 203 4.63 21.23 -15.88
C GLN A 203 5.55 22.43 -15.64
N TYR A 204 6.83 22.18 -15.35
CA TYR A 204 7.88 23.20 -15.19
C TYR A 204 8.06 24.11 -16.40
N LYS A 205 7.70 23.66 -17.60
CA LYS A 205 7.75 24.49 -18.83
C LYS A 205 6.70 25.59 -18.85
N LYS A 206 5.70 25.55 -17.96
CA LYS A 206 4.59 26.51 -17.91
C LYS A 206 4.76 27.57 -16.83
N ASP A 207 5.54 27.28 -15.80
CA ASP A 207 5.71 28.13 -14.62
C ASP A 207 7.19 28.42 -14.32
N ASP A 208 8.09 28.18 -15.29
CA ASP A 208 9.53 28.41 -15.19
C ASP A 208 10.13 27.90 -13.87
N PHE A 209 9.77 26.66 -13.51
CA PHE A 209 10.20 25.96 -12.30
C PHE A 209 9.71 26.56 -10.96
N ALA A 210 8.78 27.51 -10.95
CA ALA A 210 8.30 28.14 -9.72
C ALA A 210 7.78 27.11 -8.70
N ARG A 211 6.88 26.20 -9.10
CA ARG A 211 6.40 25.13 -8.21
C ARG A 211 7.49 24.11 -7.89
N GLY A 212 8.37 23.80 -8.85
CA GLY A 212 9.48 22.86 -8.66
C GLY A 212 10.42 23.29 -7.54
N LYS A 213 10.74 24.58 -7.44
CA LYS A 213 11.59 25.15 -6.38
C LYS A 213 10.94 25.01 -5.00
N VAL A 214 9.63 25.25 -4.88
CA VAL A 214 8.88 25.05 -3.62
C VAL A 214 8.88 23.59 -3.20
N ILE A 215 8.74 22.66 -4.15
CA ILE A 215 8.83 21.22 -3.88
C ILE A 215 10.24 20.86 -3.41
N ASP A 216 11.28 21.36 -4.07
CA ASP A 216 12.69 21.09 -3.75
C ASP A 216 13.06 21.55 -2.34
N GLU A 217 12.71 22.77 -1.96
CA GLU A 217 12.96 23.31 -0.62
C GLU A 217 12.37 22.43 0.48
N ARG A 218 11.12 21.98 0.28
CA ARG A 218 10.44 21.09 1.26
C ARG A 218 11.06 19.70 1.29
N LEU A 219 11.43 19.14 0.13
CA LEU A 219 12.11 17.84 0.09
C LEU A 219 13.48 17.91 0.76
N LYS A 220 14.29 18.95 0.50
CA LYS A 220 15.58 19.18 1.16
C LYS A 220 15.46 19.34 2.68
N THR A 221 14.33 19.86 3.16
CA THR A 221 14.05 19.97 4.60
C THR A 221 13.67 18.63 5.22
N LEU A 222 12.73 17.90 4.61
CA LEU A 222 12.16 16.69 5.23
C LEU A 222 13.03 15.46 5.05
N LEU A 223 13.66 15.28 3.88
CA LEU A 223 14.38 14.06 3.53
C LEU A 223 15.57 13.74 4.45
N PRO A 224 16.35 14.70 4.97
CA PRO A 224 17.39 14.42 5.96
C PRO A 224 16.86 13.83 7.27
N GLU A 225 15.62 14.13 7.66
CA GLU A 225 15.00 13.58 8.88
C GLU A 225 14.50 12.14 8.71
N LEU A 226 14.46 11.62 7.48
CA LEU A 226 13.83 10.34 7.17
C LEU A 226 14.44 9.19 7.95
N ASP A 227 15.77 9.11 8.06
CA ASP A 227 16.42 8.00 8.76
C ASP A 227 16.12 8.04 10.24
N ALA A 228 16.22 9.20 10.88
CA ALA A 228 15.93 9.33 12.31
C ALA A 228 14.47 8.95 12.61
N LYS A 229 13.51 9.41 11.80
CA LYS A 229 12.08 9.07 11.97
C LYS A 229 11.81 7.59 11.70
N LEU A 230 12.39 7.04 10.64
CA LEU A 230 12.21 5.64 10.26
C LEU A 230 12.86 4.68 11.25
N ASP A 231 14.03 5.01 11.80
CA ASP A 231 14.71 4.21 12.82
C ASP A 231 13.94 4.22 14.15
N LYS A 232 13.40 5.38 14.54
CA LYS A 232 12.51 5.49 15.71
C LYS A 232 11.29 4.59 15.55
N PHE A 233 10.61 4.69 14.40
CA PHE A 233 9.47 3.85 14.08
C PHE A 233 9.84 2.36 13.99
N GLY A 234 10.97 2.02 13.36
CA GLY A 234 11.49 0.66 13.23
C GLY A 234 11.73 0.00 14.58
N LYS A 235 12.35 0.70 15.53
CA LYS A 235 12.52 0.23 16.91
C LYS A 235 11.18 -0.04 17.60
N ALA A 236 10.19 0.83 17.41
CA ALA A 236 8.85 0.62 17.94
C ALA A 236 8.17 -0.61 17.32
N VAL A 237 8.31 -0.81 16.00
CA VAL A 237 7.81 -2.00 15.29
C VAL A 237 8.50 -3.27 15.79
N GLU A 238 9.81 -3.27 15.98
CA GLU A 238 10.58 -4.42 16.46
C GLU A 238 10.23 -4.80 17.89
N ALA A 239 10.03 -3.83 18.78
CA ALA A 239 9.57 -4.06 20.15
C ALA A 239 8.13 -4.59 20.18
N TRP A 240 7.26 -4.05 19.34
CA TRP A 240 5.84 -4.42 19.28
C TRP A 240 5.62 -5.79 18.64
N TYR A 241 6.33 -6.12 17.57
CA TYR A 241 6.11 -7.31 16.75
C TYR A 241 6.02 -8.64 17.54
N PRO A 242 6.95 -8.98 18.45
CA PRO A 242 6.87 -10.22 19.23
C PRO A 242 5.71 -10.23 20.24
N THR A 243 5.20 -9.06 20.63
CA THR A 243 4.04 -8.94 21.53
C THR A 243 2.70 -9.04 20.78
N SER A 244 2.69 -8.70 19.48
CA SER A 244 1.51 -8.85 18.64
C SER A 244 1.14 -10.33 18.53
N LYS A 245 -0.06 -10.67 19.01
CA LYS A 245 -0.56 -12.04 18.84
C LYS A 245 -0.92 -12.22 17.37
N ARG A 246 -0.92 -13.47 16.90
CA ARG A 246 -1.68 -13.74 15.68
C ARG A 246 -3.16 -13.76 16.04
N GLY A 247 -4.01 -13.35 15.11
CA GLY A 247 -5.45 -13.55 15.25
C GLY A 247 -5.83 -15.02 15.43
N ASP A 248 -7.08 -15.23 15.82
CA ASP A 248 -7.72 -16.53 16.01
C ASP A 248 -8.22 -17.14 14.68
N GLU A 249 -7.66 -16.71 13.55
CA GLU A 249 -8.07 -17.25 12.26
C GLU A 249 -7.82 -18.76 12.19
N LYS A 250 -8.80 -19.50 11.66
CA LYS A 250 -8.67 -20.94 11.43
C LYS A 250 -7.86 -21.17 10.17
N LEU A 251 -6.61 -21.55 10.35
CA LEU A 251 -5.64 -21.75 9.28
C LEU A 251 -5.53 -23.24 8.95
N ASP A 252 -5.54 -23.56 7.66
CA ASP A 252 -5.06 -24.84 7.18
C ASP A 252 -3.53 -24.92 7.29
N ASP A 253 -2.97 -26.12 7.11
CA ASP A 253 -1.54 -26.33 7.30
C ASP A 253 -0.70 -25.56 6.26
N ALA A 254 -1.23 -25.37 5.05
CA ALA A 254 -0.60 -24.55 4.02
C ALA A 254 -0.50 -23.07 4.43
N ALA A 255 -1.55 -22.51 5.05
CA ALA A 255 -1.59 -21.15 5.54
C ALA A 255 -0.72 -20.94 6.79
N LYS A 256 -0.60 -21.96 7.66
CA LYS A 256 0.37 -21.94 8.77
C LYS A 256 1.79 -21.86 8.23
N ALA A 257 2.15 -22.77 7.32
CA ALA A 257 3.48 -22.79 6.69
C ALA A 257 3.80 -21.48 5.96
N SER A 258 2.80 -20.89 5.28
CA SER A 258 2.95 -19.60 4.60
C SER A 258 3.30 -18.46 5.55
N VAL A 259 2.65 -18.38 6.71
CA VAL A 259 2.97 -17.32 7.68
C VAL A 259 4.30 -17.56 8.37
N ASP A 260 4.67 -18.81 8.63
CA ASP A 260 6.01 -19.09 9.13
C ASP A 260 7.07 -18.67 8.11
N ALA A 261 6.79 -18.80 6.81
CA ALA A 261 7.65 -18.31 5.74
C ALA A 261 7.72 -16.77 5.71
N VAL A 262 6.60 -16.06 5.93
CA VAL A 262 6.61 -14.59 6.05
C VAL A 262 7.43 -14.14 7.26
N ALA A 263 7.28 -14.80 8.40
CA ALA A 263 8.05 -14.49 9.61
C ALA A 263 9.55 -14.70 9.40
N GLU A 264 9.94 -15.75 8.66
CA GLU A 264 11.35 -16.00 8.31
C GLU A 264 11.85 -14.96 7.30
N ALA A 265 11.08 -14.65 6.26
CA ALA A 265 11.38 -13.59 5.30
C ALA A 265 11.59 -12.23 5.98
N ARG A 266 10.78 -11.92 7.00
CA ARG A 266 10.95 -10.71 7.81
C ARG A 266 12.31 -10.66 8.49
N LYS A 267 12.77 -11.76 9.10
CA LYS A 267 14.09 -11.82 9.75
C LYS A 267 15.21 -11.55 8.75
N ILE A 268 15.13 -12.16 7.56
CA ILE A 268 16.09 -11.94 6.46
C ILE A 268 16.10 -10.47 6.05
N ALA A 269 14.91 -9.88 5.85
CA ALA A 269 14.80 -8.48 5.44
C ALA A 269 15.39 -7.53 6.50
N VAL A 270 15.07 -7.74 7.79
CA VAL A 270 15.63 -6.94 8.89
C VAL A 270 17.14 -7.10 8.97
N ALA A 271 17.66 -8.32 8.86
CA ALA A 271 19.10 -8.59 8.90
C ALA A 271 19.85 -7.89 7.76
N LEU A 272 19.33 -7.95 6.53
CA LEU A 272 19.96 -7.33 5.35
C LEU A 272 19.78 -5.80 5.28
N LEU A 273 18.73 -5.26 5.90
CA LEU A 273 18.45 -3.82 5.93
C LEU A 273 19.00 -3.11 7.17
N ALA A 274 19.64 -3.85 8.08
CA ALA A 274 20.34 -3.28 9.23
C ALA A 274 21.61 -2.53 8.80
N ASP A 275 22.06 -1.61 9.67
CA ASP A 275 23.34 -0.90 9.51
C ASP A 275 24.23 -1.13 10.74
N PRO A 276 25.29 -1.96 10.64
CA PRO A 276 25.69 -2.76 9.47
C PRO A 276 24.78 -3.99 9.24
N PRO A 277 24.72 -4.52 8.00
CA PRO A 277 23.91 -5.69 7.67
C PRO A 277 24.47 -6.99 8.27
N ASP A 278 23.59 -7.87 8.73
CA ASP A 278 23.92 -9.20 9.24
C ASP A 278 23.79 -10.26 8.13
N ALA A 279 24.83 -10.37 7.31
CA ALA A 279 24.87 -11.29 6.18
C ALA A 279 24.84 -12.77 6.60
N GLU A 280 25.37 -13.12 7.78
CA GLU A 280 25.35 -14.50 8.27
C GLU A 280 23.94 -14.93 8.67
N ALA A 281 23.23 -14.09 9.44
CA ALA A 281 21.83 -14.33 9.79
C ALA A 281 20.93 -14.36 8.54
N ALA A 282 21.16 -13.46 7.59
CA ALA A 282 20.43 -13.43 6.33
C ALA A 282 20.62 -14.72 5.52
N LYS A 283 21.86 -15.22 5.40
CA LYS A 283 22.16 -16.45 4.68
C LYS A 283 21.47 -17.66 5.31
N ALA A 284 21.58 -17.81 6.63
CA ALA A 284 20.90 -18.88 7.36
C ALA A 284 19.37 -18.80 7.22
N GLY A 285 18.82 -17.58 7.28
CA GLY A 285 17.39 -17.35 7.07
C GLY A 285 16.94 -17.73 5.66
N VAL A 286 17.72 -17.44 4.61
CA VAL A 286 17.40 -17.82 3.23
C VAL A 286 17.33 -19.33 3.07
N GLU A 287 18.26 -20.09 3.65
CA GLU A 287 18.22 -21.55 3.63
C GLU A 287 16.96 -22.08 4.35
N ALA A 288 16.62 -21.51 5.51
CA ALA A 288 15.40 -21.86 6.25
C ALA A 288 14.12 -21.51 5.47
N LEU A 289 14.10 -20.38 4.76
CA LEU A 289 12.96 -19.96 3.94
C LEU A 289 12.78 -20.85 2.72
N GLU A 290 13.86 -21.32 2.10
CA GLU A 290 13.80 -22.29 0.98
C GLU A 290 13.22 -23.63 1.45
N GLN A 291 13.54 -24.07 2.67
CA GLN A 291 12.92 -25.26 3.26
C GLN A 291 11.41 -25.04 3.47
N LYS A 292 11.00 -23.89 4.03
CA LYS A 292 9.58 -23.56 4.21
C LYS A 292 8.83 -23.45 2.87
N ARG A 293 9.48 -22.94 1.81
CA ARG A 293 8.92 -22.94 0.45
C ARG A 293 8.63 -24.37 -0.02
N ALA A 294 9.54 -25.31 0.19
CA ALA A 294 9.33 -26.72 -0.17
C ALA A 294 8.16 -27.33 0.60
N ASP A 295 7.97 -26.97 1.88
CA ASP A 295 6.83 -27.44 2.67
C ASP A 295 5.50 -26.88 2.16
N ILE A 296 5.47 -25.61 1.72
CA ILE A 296 4.29 -25.00 1.08
C ILE A 296 3.99 -25.68 -0.26
N GLU A 297 4.99 -26.05 -1.05
CA GLU A 297 4.80 -26.80 -2.30
C GLU A 297 4.21 -28.18 -2.03
N LYS A 298 4.71 -28.92 -1.04
CA LYS A 298 4.12 -30.21 -0.63
C LYS A 298 2.65 -30.04 -0.19
N ALA A 299 2.34 -28.98 0.56
CA ALA A 299 0.97 -28.69 0.96
C ALA A 299 0.07 -28.37 -0.26
N ARG A 300 0.62 -27.74 -1.30
CA ARG A 300 -0.08 -27.51 -2.59
C ARG A 300 -0.34 -28.82 -3.33
N GLU A 301 0.60 -29.76 -3.33
CA GLU A 301 0.41 -31.08 -3.94
C GLU A 301 -0.70 -31.87 -3.23
N ALA A 302 -0.82 -31.71 -1.90
CA ALA A 302 -1.88 -32.34 -1.11
C ALA A 302 -3.27 -31.71 -1.32
N ASP A 303 -3.36 -30.39 -1.51
CA ASP A 303 -4.60 -29.69 -1.90
C ASP A 303 -4.30 -28.64 -2.98
N ALA A 304 -4.41 -29.02 -4.24
CA ALA A 304 -4.18 -28.13 -5.37
C ALA A 304 -5.16 -26.93 -5.43
N ALA A 305 -6.28 -27.01 -4.70
CA ALA A 305 -7.26 -25.93 -4.57
C ALA A 305 -6.96 -25.01 -3.37
N ALA A 306 -5.92 -25.29 -2.57
CA ALA A 306 -5.49 -24.43 -1.48
C ALA A 306 -5.07 -23.05 -2.02
N PRO A 307 -5.69 -21.95 -1.55
CA PRO A 307 -5.43 -20.63 -2.11
C PRO A 307 -4.06 -20.07 -1.73
N HIS A 308 -3.55 -20.40 -0.53
CA HIS A 308 -2.30 -19.82 -0.02
C HIS A 308 -1.08 -20.18 -0.88
N PRO A 309 -0.77 -21.47 -1.14
CA PRO A 309 0.42 -21.81 -1.93
C PRO A 309 0.45 -21.13 -3.30
N ARG A 310 -0.69 -21.08 -3.99
CA ARG A 310 -0.81 -20.44 -5.31
C ARG A 310 -0.41 -18.96 -5.31
N VAL A 311 -0.72 -18.24 -4.23
CA VAL A 311 -0.42 -16.80 -4.13
C VAL A 311 0.95 -16.55 -3.53
N MET A 312 1.40 -17.42 -2.61
CA MET A 312 2.63 -17.24 -1.84
C MET A 312 3.90 -17.71 -2.55
N LEU A 313 3.89 -18.88 -3.20
CA LEU A 313 5.09 -19.48 -3.78
C LEU A 313 5.86 -18.54 -4.74
N PRO A 314 5.20 -17.87 -5.72
CA PRO A 314 5.91 -16.95 -6.61
C PRO A 314 6.48 -15.71 -5.89
N ARG A 315 5.92 -15.35 -4.73
CA ARG A 315 6.36 -14.19 -3.95
C ARG A 315 7.52 -14.53 -3.04
N ILE A 316 7.54 -15.75 -2.48
CA ILE A 316 8.70 -16.27 -1.76
C ILE A 316 9.89 -16.37 -2.72
N GLU A 317 9.69 -16.87 -3.93
CA GLU A 317 10.75 -16.93 -4.95
C GLU A 317 11.32 -15.55 -5.29
N ALA A 318 10.46 -14.57 -5.55
CA ALA A 318 10.88 -13.19 -5.82
C ALA A 318 11.64 -12.58 -4.63
N PHE A 319 11.18 -12.83 -3.40
CA PHE A 319 11.86 -12.37 -2.19
C PHE A 319 13.23 -13.02 -2.01
N VAL A 320 13.34 -14.35 -2.17
CA VAL A 320 14.61 -15.08 -2.07
C VAL A 320 15.60 -14.58 -3.14
N ALA A 321 15.14 -14.32 -4.37
CA ALA A 321 15.97 -13.75 -5.42
C ALA A 321 16.50 -12.36 -5.04
N ALA A 322 15.65 -11.48 -4.50
CA ALA A 322 16.05 -10.15 -4.04
C ALA A 322 17.05 -10.24 -2.87
N ALA A 323 16.82 -11.13 -1.91
CA ALA A 323 17.72 -11.33 -0.77
C ALA A 323 19.10 -11.87 -1.21
N LYS A 324 19.13 -12.87 -2.09
CA LYS A 324 20.38 -13.44 -2.64
C LYS A 324 21.18 -12.39 -3.42
N SER A 325 20.52 -11.62 -4.29
CA SER A 325 21.17 -10.52 -5.02
C SER A 325 21.80 -9.47 -4.09
N GLY A 326 21.22 -9.29 -2.90
CA GLY A 326 21.77 -8.42 -1.87
C GLY A 326 23.01 -8.99 -1.18
N MET A 327 22.98 -10.27 -0.85
CA MET A 327 24.10 -10.97 -0.20
C MET A 327 25.35 -11.07 -1.08
N ASP A 328 25.18 -11.26 -2.40
CA ASP A 328 26.29 -11.39 -3.35
C ASP A 328 27.18 -10.13 -3.43
N LYS A 329 26.69 -8.98 -2.98
CA LYS A 329 27.42 -7.70 -2.91
C LYS A 329 28.22 -7.52 -1.61
N GLY A 330 28.50 -8.61 -0.89
CA GLY A 330 29.24 -8.58 0.38
C GLY A 330 28.38 -8.13 1.57
N GLY A 331 27.05 -8.29 1.47
CA GLY A 331 26.10 -7.96 2.53
C GLY A 331 25.64 -6.50 2.55
N ALA A 332 26.45 -5.55 2.07
CA ALA A 332 26.06 -4.16 1.92
C ALA A 332 25.13 -3.99 0.72
N LEU A 333 23.85 -3.76 0.98
CA LEU A 333 22.90 -3.43 -0.07
C LEU A 333 23.15 -2.00 -0.56
N ASP A 334 23.30 -1.82 -1.87
CA ASP A 334 23.11 -0.50 -2.44
C ASP A 334 21.63 -0.08 -2.33
N ALA A 335 21.35 1.21 -2.51
CA ALA A 335 20.01 1.76 -2.36
C ALA A 335 18.99 1.02 -3.24
N ALA A 336 19.35 0.68 -4.48
CA ALA A 336 18.45 -0.03 -5.40
C ALA A 336 18.11 -1.45 -4.89
N SER A 337 19.11 -2.22 -4.45
CA SER A 337 18.94 -3.54 -3.84
C SER A 337 18.15 -3.49 -2.54
N ALA A 338 18.38 -2.48 -1.68
CA ALA A 338 17.61 -2.27 -0.46
C ALA A 338 16.11 -2.01 -0.76
N GLY A 339 15.82 -1.14 -1.74
CA GLY A 339 14.45 -0.89 -2.19
C GLY A 339 13.77 -2.10 -2.80
N ALA A 340 14.50 -2.87 -3.63
CA ALA A 340 13.96 -4.09 -4.23
C ALA A 340 13.62 -5.15 -3.18
N LEU A 341 14.48 -5.32 -2.17
CA LEU A 341 14.23 -6.23 -1.05
C LEU A 341 13.01 -5.78 -0.21
N ALA A 342 12.93 -4.48 0.09
CA ALA A 342 11.80 -3.91 0.84
C ALA A 342 10.46 -4.05 0.07
N ASP A 343 10.43 -3.77 -1.23
CA ASP A 343 9.23 -3.97 -2.06
C ASP A 343 8.87 -5.46 -2.19
N ALA A 344 9.86 -6.35 -2.33
CA ALA A 344 9.61 -7.79 -2.34
C ALA A 344 8.97 -8.26 -1.02
N MET A 345 9.44 -7.76 0.12
CA MET A 345 8.86 -8.06 1.43
C MET A 345 7.42 -7.53 1.55
N ALA A 346 7.17 -6.27 1.16
CA ALA A 346 5.83 -5.69 1.18
C ALA A 346 4.85 -6.48 0.28
N ASN A 347 5.29 -6.89 -0.91
CA ASN A 347 4.51 -7.73 -1.82
C ASN A 347 4.23 -9.13 -1.23
N LEU A 348 5.17 -9.71 -0.49
CA LEU A 348 5.01 -10.99 0.20
C LEU A 348 3.97 -10.89 1.32
N ILE A 349 4.01 -9.82 2.11
CA ILE A 349 3.00 -9.51 3.15
C ILE A 349 1.59 -9.34 2.52
N GLU A 350 1.49 -8.61 1.40
CA GLU A 350 0.22 -8.47 0.68
C GLU A 350 -0.28 -9.78 0.06
N ALA A 351 0.63 -10.68 -0.33
CA ALA A 351 0.28 -12.00 -0.83
C ALA A 351 -0.28 -12.89 0.28
N ASP A 352 0.30 -12.85 1.47
CA ASP A 352 -0.18 -13.57 2.65
C ASP A 352 -1.59 -13.11 3.02
N GLN A 353 -1.81 -11.79 3.11
CA GLN A 353 -3.12 -11.22 3.39
C GLN A 353 -4.18 -11.59 2.33
N ARG A 354 -3.79 -11.66 1.05
CA ARG A 354 -4.69 -12.13 -0.02
C ARG A 354 -4.99 -13.62 0.09
N GLY A 355 -4.00 -14.44 0.43
CA GLY A 355 -4.16 -15.86 0.73
C GLY A 355 -5.17 -16.05 1.86
N LEU A 356 -5.00 -15.33 2.96
CA LEU A 356 -5.88 -15.37 4.13
C LEU A 356 -7.31 -14.98 3.78
N ALA A 357 -7.49 -13.88 3.04
CA ALA A 357 -8.81 -13.46 2.58
C ALA A 357 -9.50 -14.49 1.67
N GLN A 358 -8.74 -15.25 0.86
CA GLN A 358 -9.28 -16.34 0.04
C GLN A 358 -9.64 -17.56 0.90
N LEU A 359 -8.80 -17.94 1.86
CA LEU A 359 -9.07 -19.03 2.80
C LEU A 359 -10.33 -18.79 3.61
N ILE A 360 -10.48 -17.58 4.16
CA ILE A 360 -11.66 -17.18 4.95
C ILE A 360 -12.94 -17.30 4.11
N ARG A 361 -12.92 -16.79 2.86
CA ARG A 361 -14.07 -16.91 1.93
C ARG A 361 -14.41 -18.36 1.57
N ARG A 362 -13.40 -19.23 1.46
CA ARG A 362 -13.59 -20.67 1.25
C ARG A 362 -14.23 -21.32 2.49
N SER A 363 -13.74 -20.99 3.68
CA SER A 363 -14.22 -21.56 4.96
C SER A 363 -15.63 -21.10 5.33
N SER A 364 -16.04 -19.88 4.93
CA SER A 364 -17.35 -19.32 5.25
C SER A 364 -18.49 -19.87 4.38
N GLY A 365 -18.27 -20.93 3.60
CA GLY A 365 -19.26 -21.49 2.68
C GLY A 365 -19.63 -20.57 1.51
N GLY A 366 -18.98 -19.41 1.37
CA GLY A 366 -19.20 -18.47 0.27
C GLY A 366 -18.70 -18.97 -1.08
N GLY A 367 -17.91 -20.05 -1.08
CA GLY A 367 -17.54 -20.83 -2.27
C GLY A 367 -18.66 -21.74 -2.77
N GLY A 368 -19.91 -21.32 -2.67
CA GLY A 368 -21.05 -22.01 -3.24
C GLY A 368 -20.75 -22.38 -4.69
N ARG A 369 -20.54 -23.68 -4.91
CA ARG A 369 -20.42 -24.39 -6.18
C ARG A 369 -21.72 -24.28 -6.99
N GLY A 370 -22.17 -23.06 -7.27
CA GLY A 370 -23.50 -22.79 -7.85
C GLY A 370 -23.49 -22.31 -9.30
N MET A 371 -22.35 -22.03 -9.93
CA MET A 371 -22.29 -21.42 -11.27
C MET A 371 -21.28 -22.08 -12.23
N MET A 372 -20.92 -23.35 -12.00
CA MET A 372 -20.08 -24.13 -12.94
C MET A 372 -20.82 -25.36 -13.49
N GLY A 373 -22.15 -25.31 -13.51
CA GLY A 373 -23.02 -26.36 -14.11
C GLY A 373 -23.78 -25.90 -15.35
N GLY A 374 -23.49 -24.71 -15.90
CA GLY A 374 -24.16 -24.20 -17.09
C GLY A 374 -23.15 -23.94 -18.20
N HIS A 375 -23.00 -24.87 -19.15
CA HIS A 375 -22.41 -24.63 -20.47
C HIS A 375 -23.23 -23.63 -21.34
N GLY A 376 -24.02 -22.74 -20.72
CA GLY A 376 -24.61 -21.60 -21.37
C GLY A 376 -23.57 -20.50 -21.43
N ARG A 377 -22.80 -20.44 -22.52
CA ARG A 377 -22.16 -19.19 -22.92
C ARG A 377 -23.23 -18.09 -22.80
N PRO A 378 -23.00 -16.99 -22.06
CA PRO A 378 -23.92 -15.86 -22.10
C PRO A 378 -24.02 -15.44 -23.56
N ARG A 379 -25.15 -15.76 -24.20
CA ARG A 379 -25.50 -15.07 -25.43
C ARG A 379 -25.65 -13.63 -25.00
N LEU A 380 -24.69 -12.79 -25.39
CA LEU A 380 -24.87 -11.36 -25.54
C LEU A 380 -26.03 -11.18 -26.51
N ARG A 381 -27.26 -11.30 -26.00
CA ARG A 381 -28.47 -10.95 -26.72
C ARG A 381 -28.56 -9.44 -26.59
N GLY A 382 -28.43 -8.77 -27.74
CA GLY A 382 -28.49 -7.34 -27.84
C GLY A 382 -29.80 -6.80 -27.29
N ASP A 383 -29.68 -5.99 -26.25
CA ASP A 383 -30.70 -5.05 -25.79
C ASP A 383 -30.05 -3.65 -25.58
N ASP A 384 -28.92 -3.38 -26.24
CA ASP A 384 -28.24 -2.08 -26.18
C ASP A 384 -28.95 -0.97 -27.00
N ASP A 385 -29.93 -1.32 -27.83
CA ASP A 385 -30.70 -0.34 -28.60
C ASP A 385 -31.89 0.25 -27.83
N LYS A 386 -32.34 -0.36 -26.72
CA LYS A 386 -33.51 0.14 -25.97
C LYS A 386 -33.17 1.07 -24.81
N LEU A 387 -31.91 1.14 -24.38
CA LEU A 387 -31.46 2.05 -23.32
C LEU A 387 -30.89 3.38 -23.82
N ARG A 388 -30.69 3.55 -25.15
CA ARG A 388 -30.31 4.86 -25.73
C ARG A 388 -31.49 5.82 -25.94
N ALA A 389 -32.74 5.37 -25.81
CA ALA A 389 -33.92 6.21 -25.95
C ALA A 389 -34.32 6.98 -24.67
N ILE A 390 -33.61 6.79 -23.55
CA ILE A 390 -33.84 7.52 -22.28
C ILE A 390 -32.63 8.43 -21.99
N ARG A 391 -32.22 9.24 -22.98
CA ARG A 391 -31.39 10.43 -22.73
C ARG A 391 -32.32 11.64 -22.70
N ARG A 392 -32.66 12.09 -21.49
CA ARG A 392 -33.24 13.41 -21.24
C ARG A 392 -32.31 14.50 -21.79
N PRO A 393 -32.85 15.57 -22.40
CA PRO A 393 -32.08 16.76 -22.73
C PRO A 393 -31.89 17.65 -21.49
N GLY A 394 -30.73 18.29 -21.39
CA GLY A 394 -30.57 19.60 -20.75
C GLY A 394 -30.50 19.63 -19.22
N GLY A 395 -29.30 19.91 -18.70
CA GLY A 395 -29.09 20.28 -17.31
C GLY A 395 -27.60 20.33 -17.00
N GLU A 396 -26.88 21.30 -17.57
CA GLU A 396 -25.52 21.61 -17.10
C GLU A 396 -25.60 22.05 -15.63
N PRO A 397 -24.79 21.48 -14.73
CA PRO A 397 -24.72 21.95 -13.36
C PRO A 397 -24.11 23.36 -13.34
N THR A 398 -24.89 24.32 -12.87
CA THR A 398 -24.40 25.67 -12.58
C THR A 398 -23.26 25.58 -11.57
N PRO A 399 -22.09 26.20 -11.83
CA PRO A 399 -21.01 26.23 -10.86
C PRO A 399 -21.47 26.98 -9.58
N PRO A 400 -20.99 26.57 -8.40
CA PRO A 400 -21.33 27.24 -7.15
C PRO A 400 -20.90 28.70 -7.20
N ALA A 401 -21.75 29.58 -6.66
CA ALA A 401 -21.44 30.99 -6.52
C ALA A 401 -20.16 31.18 -5.70
N PRO A 402 -19.28 32.13 -6.07
CA PRO A 402 -18.11 32.47 -5.28
C PRO A 402 -18.52 32.95 -3.88
N PRO A 403 -17.70 32.69 -2.85
CA PRO A 403 -17.97 33.17 -1.50
C PRO A 403 -18.04 34.70 -1.48
N ALA A 404 -18.99 35.22 -0.70
CA ALA A 404 -19.13 36.66 -0.48
C ALA A 404 -17.82 37.25 0.07
N PRO A 405 -17.41 38.44 -0.38
CA PRO A 405 -16.26 39.13 0.18
C PRO A 405 -16.50 39.41 1.68
N PRO A 406 -15.45 39.35 2.52
CA PRO A 406 -15.58 39.69 3.93
C PRO A 406 -16.03 41.14 4.10
N ASP A 407 -16.97 41.35 5.02
CA ASP A 407 -17.48 42.67 5.37
C ASP A 407 -16.33 43.60 5.77
N ALA A 408 -16.35 44.81 5.22
CA ALA A 408 -15.39 45.85 5.55
C ALA A 408 -15.49 46.18 7.06
N PRO A 409 -14.35 46.39 7.75
CA PRO A 409 -14.38 46.79 9.15
C PRO A 409 -15.08 48.15 9.30
N GLU A 410 -16.01 48.24 10.25
CA GLU A 410 -16.66 49.49 10.63
C GLU A 410 -15.60 50.53 11.04
N PRO A 411 -15.74 51.79 10.60
CA PRO A 411 -14.87 52.87 11.02
C PRO A 411 -15.07 53.14 12.52
N GLN A 412 -13.97 53.11 13.27
CA GLN A 412 -13.89 53.60 14.65
C GLN A 412 -13.79 55.13 14.69
#